data_AF-A0A2V9UFJ3-F1
#
_entry.id   AF-A0A2V9UFJ3-F1
#
_cell.length_a   1.000
_cell.length_b   1.000
_cell.length_c   1.000
_cell.angle_alpha   90.00
_cell.angle_beta   90.00
_cell.angle_gamma   90.00
#
_symmetry.space_group_name_H-M   'P 1'
#
loop_
_entity.id
_entity.type
_entity.pdbx_description
1 polymer ?
#
loop_
_entity_poly.entity_id
_entity_poly.type
_entity_poly.pdbx_seq_one_letter_code
_entity_poly.pdbx_strand_id
1 'polypeptide(L)'
;MPVNVPVRVTSLEPNGQFSEVCETLVVSAHGCALRFPIRLHAGSALRLHSREGRQTTAYVVACDPLGSDGQSWRLGARLDRPENFFGLESYPEDWRVLEMPAPSFDSHSLLAPGPVAIHKPQARSASSQAILDKIEDQLSEERLRPMLAKLVKPLQAEVNELREKLSRDARRNRFEVSLGQIPPEVEQKLWERLRQELGTRVLQEAREQSKEVLGSAKTTIEQKITESQAEFRNRLAGELHAVEQRAQALSHELASATRQQVRAGVEKLQHQALDAGAQLTAQSAELLSSLESRLRETHEAHRQEIEQIQADLNAKSTQLQSEVGDLGRRISTLNESVRRLESDLDSHLEGIAGEIIAETRTQLESTVGVVLKDLQVRGANEAGTRLDEVCGQLRTIQNRIENSFSGSLKSQGQEAVQAFGQEIEGLARESVEKWRIALAKHLDSVARTLGQEFRAEG
;
A
#
# COMPACT_ATOMS: atom_id res chain seq x y z
N MET A 1 -7.19 21.57 -4.62
CA MET A 1 -7.85 21.85 -5.90
C MET A 1 -7.20 21.04 -7.01
N PRO A 2 -7.96 20.39 -7.90
CA PRO A 2 -7.40 19.74 -9.08
C PRO A 2 -6.96 20.80 -10.11
N VAL A 3 -5.66 20.88 -10.40
CA VAL A 3 -5.09 21.82 -11.38
C VAL A 3 -3.89 21.14 -12.04
N ASN A 4 -3.79 21.24 -13.37
CA ASN A 4 -2.68 20.73 -14.15
C ASN A 4 -1.66 21.84 -14.41
N VAL A 5 -0.63 21.91 -13.57
CA VAL A 5 0.50 22.85 -13.70
C VAL A 5 1.77 22.01 -13.89
N PRO A 6 2.59 22.29 -14.92
CA PRO A 6 3.87 21.62 -15.08
C PRO A 6 4.86 22.13 -14.03
N VAL A 7 5.45 21.21 -13.27
CA VAL A 7 6.43 21.49 -12.23
C VAL A 7 7.66 20.61 -12.46
N ARG A 8 8.86 21.19 -12.42
CA ARG A 8 10.10 20.41 -12.49
C ARG A 8 10.49 19.92 -11.10
N VAL A 9 10.51 18.60 -10.93
CA VAL A 9 10.85 17.91 -9.70
C VAL A 9 12.31 17.45 -9.79
N THR A 10 13.14 17.88 -8.85
CA THR A 10 14.55 17.49 -8.76
C THR A 10 14.79 16.80 -7.43
N SER A 11 15.43 15.63 -7.44
CA SER A 11 15.83 14.94 -6.22
C SER A 11 16.95 15.70 -5.49
N LEU A 12 16.86 15.75 -4.16
CA LEU A 12 17.93 16.23 -3.29
C LEU A 12 18.71 15.09 -2.62
N GLU A 13 18.39 13.83 -2.96
CA GLU A 13 19.10 12.68 -2.40
C GLU A 13 20.49 12.51 -3.01
N PRO A 14 21.52 12.16 -2.20
CA PRO A 14 22.90 12.05 -2.65
C PRO A 14 23.14 10.94 -3.69
N ASN A 15 22.26 9.93 -3.75
CA ASN A 15 22.47 8.71 -4.54
C ASN A 15 21.61 8.65 -5.82
N GLY A 16 20.75 9.64 -6.06
CA GLY A 16 19.83 9.62 -7.20
C GLY A 16 19.48 11.02 -7.66
N GLN A 17 20.29 11.56 -8.59
CA GLN A 17 19.98 12.82 -9.24
C GLN A 17 19.04 12.55 -10.42
N PHE A 18 17.75 12.81 -10.23
CA PHE A 18 16.79 12.94 -11.32
C PHE A 18 16.21 14.35 -11.33
N SER A 19 15.85 14.83 -12.52
CA SER A 19 15.20 16.12 -12.72
C SER A 19 14.20 15.99 -13.87
N GLU A 20 12.93 15.87 -13.54
CA GLU A 20 11.86 15.62 -14.51
C GLU A 20 10.76 16.68 -14.41
N VAL A 21 10.09 16.95 -15.52
CA VAL A 21 8.91 17.82 -15.55
C VAL A 21 7.67 16.96 -15.40
N CYS A 22 6.92 17.20 -14.33
CA CYS A 22 5.74 16.42 -13.95
C CYS A 22 4.50 17.31 -13.94
N GLU A 23 3.35 16.72 -14.22
CA GLU A 23 2.06 17.41 -14.15
C GLU A 23 1.45 17.24 -12.76
N THR A 24 1.03 18.34 -12.15
CA THR A 24 0.22 18.28 -10.94
C THR A 24 -1.17 17.73 -11.25
N LEU A 25 -1.68 16.88 -10.37
CA LEU A 25 -3.05 16.37 -10.41
C LEU A 25 -3.92 17.15 -9.42
N VAL A 26 -3.39 17.39 -8.22
CA VAL A 26 -4.07 18.12 -7.15
C VAL A 26 -3.04 18.99 -6.44
N VAL A 27 -3.39 20.24 -6.16
CA VAL A 27 -2.55 21.20 -5.45
C VAL A 27 -3.27 21.75 -4.22
N SER A 28 -2.50 22.09 -3.19
CA SER A 28 -2.93 22.69 -1.93
C SER A 28 -1.84 23.66 -1.44
N ALA A 29 -2.16 24.51 -0.46
CA ALA A 29 -1.14 25.34 0.20
C ALA A 29 0.01 24.50 0.79
N HIS A 30 -0.25 23.25 1.19
CA HIS A 30 0.68 22.40 1.90
C HIS A 30 1.45 21.43 1.01
N GLY A 31 1.16 21.36 -0.29
CA GLY A 31 1.64 20.26 -1.11
C GLY A 31 0.88 20.04 -2.40
N CYS A 32 1.31 19.05 -3.17
CA CYS A 32 0.65 18.60 -4.38
C CYS A 32 0.74 17.08 -4.56
N ALA A 33 -0.18 16.55 -5.35
CA ALA A 33 -0.07 15.24 -5.97
C ALA A 33 0.37 15.44 -7.43
N LEU A 34 1.37 14.69 -7.87
CA LEU A 34 1.98 14.77 -9.20
C LEU A 34 1.88 13.40 -9.88
N ARG A 35 1.80 13.39 -11.21
CA ARG A 35 2.03 12.18 -12.01
C ARG A 35 3.53 12.03 -12.24
N PHE A 36 4.10 10.92 -11.79
CA PHE A 36 5.54 10.65 -11.81
C PHE A 36 5.81 9.31 -12.52
N PRO A 37 6.88 9.16 -13.32
CA PRO A 37 7.13 7.91 -14.04
C PRO A 37 7.81 6.83 -13.17
N ILE A 38 8.47 7.22 -12.08
CA ILE A 38 9.24 6.33 -11.21
C ILE A 38 8.62 6.27 -9.80
N ARG A 39 8.80 5.15 -9.10
CA ARG A 39 8.41 5.05 -7.69
C ARG A 39 9.45 5.71 -6.80
N LEU A 40 9.04 6.63 -5.93
CA LEU A 40 9.89 7.26 -4.92
C LEU A 40 9.54 6.77 -3.52
N HIS A 41 10.52 6.79 -2.62
CA HIS A 41 10.31 6.42 -1.22
C HIS A 41 9.66 7.56 -0.45
N ALA A 42 8.78 7.22 0.50
CA ALA A 42 8.25 8.20 1.44
C ALA A 42 9.40 8.76 2.29
N GLY A 43 9.42 10.08 2.47
CA GLY A 43 10.48 10.82 3.15
C GLY A 43 11.56 11.40 2.23
N SER A 44 11.61 11.00 0.96
CA SER A 44 12.59 11.54 0.00
C SER A 44 12.45 13.05 -0.17
N ALA A 45 13.57 13.77 -0.07
CA ALA A 45 13.61 15.22 -0.22
C ALA A 45 13.66 15.63 -1.69
N LEU A 46 12.75 16.51 -2.08
CA LEU A 46 12.56 16.99 -3.43
C LEU A 46 12.66 18.50 -3.49
N ARG A 47 13.10 19.00 -4.64
CA ARG A 47 13.11 20.41 -4.99
C ARG A 47 12.17 20.63 -6.16
N LEU A 48 11.13 21.40 -5.94
CA LEU A 48 10.12 21.73 -6.93
C LEU A 48 10.46 23.08 -7.55
N HIS A 49 10.40 23.17 -8.88
CA HIS A 49 10.55 24.42 -9.62
C HIS A 49 9.30 24.67 -10.46
N SER A 50 8.70 25.84 -10.28
CA SER A 50 7.59 26.33 -11.09
C SER A 50 8.12 26.91 -12.41
N ARG A 51 7.26 26.96 -13.43
CA ARG A 51 7.53 27.64 -14.70
C ARG A 51 7.83 29.14 -14.51
N GLU A 52 7.29 29.74 -13.45
CA GLU A 52 7.52 31.16 -13.09
C GLU A 52 8.87 31.40 -12.40
N GLY A 53 9.72 30.38 -12.27
CA GLY A 53 11.03 30.49 -11.62
C GLY A 53 10.99 30.41 -10.09
N ARG A 54 9.82 30.17 -9.49
CA ARG A 54 9.70 29.89 -8.05
C ARG A 54 10.30 28.52 -7.74
N GLN A 55 10.96 28.40 -6.59
CA GLN A 55 11.56 27.15 -6.14
C GLN A 55 11.21 26.91 -4.66
N THR A 56 10.83 25.69 -4.34
CA THR A 56 10.52 25.29 -2.96
C THR A 56 11.01 23.87 -2.68
N THR A 57 11.12 23.53 -1.39
CA THR A 57 11.53 22.19 -0.94
C THR A 57 10.29 21.43 -0.49
N ALA A 58 10.22 20.15 -0.85
CA ALA A 58 9.11 19.27 -0.52
C ALA A 58 9.61 17.89 -0.14
N TYR A 59 8.76 17.11 0.52
CA TYR A 59 9.04 15.74 0.92
C TYR A 59 7.96 14.81 0.39
N VAL A 60 8.36 13.63 -0.07
CA VAL A 60 7.42 12.60 -0.50
C VAL A 60 6.65 12.06 0.70
N VAL A 61 5.32 12.10 0.65
CA VAL A 61 4.43 11.54 1.69
C VAL A 61 3.89 10.18 1.26
N ALA A 62 3.51 10.04 0.00
CA ALA A 62 2.95 8.81 -0.56
C ALA A 62 3.34 8.65 -2.04
N CYS A 63 3.44 7.41 -2.51
CA CYS A 63 3.71 7.09 -3.91
C CYS A 63 2.94 5.82 -4.28
N ASP A 64 1.78 6.00 -4.91
CA ASP A 64 0.84 4.94 -5.23
C ASP A 64 0.81 4.69 -6.76
N PRO A 65 0.58 3.47 -7.24
CA PRO A 65 0.47 3.21 -8.67
C PRO A 65 -0.75 3.94 -9.26
N LEU A 66 -0.54 4.66 -10.36
CA LEU A 66 -1.57 5.38 -11.09
C LEU A 66 -2.05 4.46 -12.25
N GLY A 67 -3.06 3.64 -11.97
CA GLY A 67 -3.65 2.68 -12.92
C GLY A 67 -3.08 1.26 -12.83
N SER A 68 -3.69 0.32 -13.55
CA SER A 68 -3.31 -1.11 -13.56
C SER A 68 -2.02 -1.40 -14.33
N ASP A 69 -1.55 -0.44 -15.14
CA ASP A 69 -0.45 -0.65 -16.09
C ASP A 69 0.94 -0.49 -15.46
N GLY A 70 1.03 0.00 -14.22
CA GLY A 70 2.29 0.16 -13.47
C GLY A 70 3.31 1.16 -14.06
N GLN A 71 2.99 1.83 -15.17
CA GLN A 71 3.86 2.76 -15.90
C GLN A 71 3.88 4.19 -15.33
N SER A 72 2.99 4.51 -14.40
CA SER A 72 2.92 5.83 -13.78
C SER A 72 2.52 5.73 -12.32
N TRP A 73 3.03 6.66 -11.52
CA TRP A 73 2.85 6.73 -10.08
C TRP A 73 2.23 8.07 -9.71
N ARG A 74 1.30 8.05 -8.76
CA ARG A 74 0.78 9.22 -8.09
C ARG A 74 1.69 9.54 -6.91
N LEU A 75 2.48 10.59 -7.05
CA LEU A 75 3.40 11.06 -6.02
C LEU A 75 2.74 12.18 -5.21
N GLY A 76 2.47 11.94 -3.94
CA GLY A 76 2.10 12.98 -2.99
C GLY A 76 3.35 13.64 -2.41
N ALA A 77 3.53 14.93 -2.65
CA ALA A 77 4.61 15.76 -2.12
C ALA A 77 4.05 16.84 -1.18
N ARG A 78 4.63 16.96 0.01
CA ARG A 78 4.31 18.00 1.00
C ARG A 78 5.38 19.09 0.97
N LEU A 79 4.99 20.35 0.82
CA LEU A 79 5.89 21.48 0.91
C LEU A 79 6.40 21.65 2.34
N ASP A 80 7.68 22.02 2.48
CA ASP A 80 8.28 22.38 3.77
C ASP A 80 7.59 23.60 4.38
N ARG A 81 7.27 24.59 3.54
CA ARG A 81 6.55 25.79 3.92
C ARG A 81 5.22 25.88 3.17
N PRO A 82 4.09 26.02 3.87
CA PRO A 82 2.80 26.24 3.23
C PRO A 82 2.77 27.59 2.51
N GLU A 83 2.66 27.60 1.20
CA GLU A 83 2.71 28.82 0.38
C GLU A 83 1.95 28.64 -0.95
N ASN A 84 1.57 29.75 -1.59
CA ASN A 84 1.03 29.72 -2.95
C ASN A 84 2.16 29.55 -3.99
N PHE A 85 2.87 28.43 -3.90
CA PHE A 85 3.97 28.08 -4.81
C PHE A 85 3.50 27.97 -6.27
N PHE A 86 2.27 27.51 -6.49
CA PHE A 86 1.71 27.24 -7.80
C PHE A 86 1.28 28.51 -8.56
N GLY A 87 1.34 29.70 -7.94
CA GLY A 87 1.04 30.97 -8.61
C GLY A 87 -0.43 31.13 -9.01
N LEU A 88 -1.35 30.41 -8.37
CA LEU A 88 -2.77 30.49 -8.72
C LEU A 88 -3.33 31.86 -8.32
N GLU A 89 -4.01 32.55 -9.24
CA GLU A 89 -4.65 33.85 -8.98
C GLU A 89 -5.94 33.72 -8.16
N SER A 90 -6.67 32.61 -8.34
CA SER A 90 -7.88 32.27 -7.59
C SER A 90 -7.61 31.01 -6.76
N TYR A 91 -7.52 31.19 -5.45
CA TYR A 91 -7.30 30.09 -4.50
C TYR A 91 -8.20 30.22 -3.27
N PRO A 92 -8.53 29.09 -2.60
CA PRO A 92 -9.34 29.07 -1.39
C PRO A 92 -8.76 29.94 -0.25
N GLU A 93 -9.60 30.63 0.54
CA GLU A 93 -9.14 31.56 1.58
C GLU A 93 -8.22 30.92 2.64
N ASP A 94 -8.34 29.60 2.86
CA ASP A 94 -7.50 28.79 3.76
C ASP A 94 -6.03 28.66 3.32
N TRP A 95 -5.69 29.07 2.08
CA TRP A 95 -4.29 29.16 1.64
C TRP A 95 -3.65 30.51 1.97
N ARG A 96 -4.41 31.49 2.48
CA ARG A 96 -3.83 32.69 3.11
C ARG A 96 -3.23 32.28 4.44
N VAL A 97 -2.12 31.57 4.38
CA VAL A 97 -1.29 31.27 5.54
C VAL A 97 -0.87 32.63 6.09
N LEU A 98 -1.41 33.00 7.25
CA LEU A 98 -0.96 34.15 8.02
C LEU A 98 0.56 34.05 8.13
N GLU A 99 1.28 34.99 7.53
CA GLU A 99 2.68 35.21 7.86
C GLU A 99 2.72 35.49 9.37
N MET A 100 3.00 34.45 10.16
CA MET A 100 3.50 34.65 11.50
C MET A 100 4.90 35.25 11.33
N PRO A 101 5.18 36.42 11.92
CA PRO A 101 6.51 36.99 11.88
C PRO A 101 7.47 35.98 12.51
N ALA A 102 8.39 35.45 11.73
CA ALA A 102 9.54 34.74 12.29
C ALA A 102 10.29 35.73 13.21
N PRO A 103 10.86 35.28 14.34
CA PRO A 103 11.67 36.13 15.19
C PRO A 103 12.88 36.58 14.37
N SER A 104 12.88 37.85 14.01
CA SER A 104 14.01 38.51 13.37
C SER A 104 15.21 38.43 14.31
N PHE A 105 16.24 37.70 13.91
CA PHE A 105 17.58 37.94 14.42
C PHE A 105 18.05 39.29 13.90
N ASP A 106 18.18 40.24 14.83
CA ASP A 106 18.77 41.54 14.60
C ASP A 106 20.19 41.41 14.03
N SER A 107 20.48 42.20 12.99
CA SER A 107 21.83 42.68 12.70
C SER A 107 21.76 43.96 11.85
N HIS A 108 21.82 45.08 12.56
CA HIS A 108 22.55 46.32 12.28
C HIS A 108 22.30 47.15 10.99
N SER A 109 21.91 48.41 11.26
CA SER A 109 22.57 49.67 10.84
C SER A 109 22.03 50.51 9.66
N LEU A 110 21.52 51.69 10.08
CA LEU A 110 21.85 53.06 9.63
C LEU A 110 21.09 53.71 8.44
N LEU A 111 20.24 54.67 8.84
CA LEU A 111 20.14 56.08 8.38
C LEU A 111 19.70 56.45 6.94
N ALA A 112 18.52 57.10 6.93
CA ALA A 112 18.12 58.32 6.19
C ALA A 112 17.47 58.15 4.78
N PRO A 113 16.85 59.21 4.19
CA PRO A 113 15.46 59.61 4.47
C PRO A 113 14.57 59.85 3.20
N GLY A 114 13.27 59.50 3.27
CA GLY A 114 12.15 59.98 2.42
C GLY A 114 12.19 59.65 0.90
N PRO A 115 11.10 59.87 0.09
CA PRO A 115 9.82 60.54 0.40
C PRO A 115 8.51 59.84 -0.08
N VAL A 116 7.41 60.18 0.61
CA VAL A 116 6.02 60.49 0.16
C VAL A 116 5.38 59.77 -1.06
N ALA A 117 4.26 59.08 -0.81
CA ALA A 117 2.95 59.19 -1.53
C ALA A 117 1.93 58.20 -0.89
N ILE A 118 0.99 58.63 -0.04
CA ILE A 118 -0.42 59.05 -0.28
C ILE A 118 -1.40 57.87 -0.58
N HIS A 119 -2.57 57.95 0.09
CA HIS A 119 -3.82 57.16 0.05
C HIS A 119 -3.90 56.03 1.11
N LYS A 120 -4.87 55.95 2.04
CA LYS A 120 -6.16 56.62 2.29
C LYS A 120 -6.57 56.33 3.76
N PRO A 121 -7.10 57.29 4.55
CA PRO A 121 -7.45 57.06 5.95
C PRO A 121 -8.88 56.50 6.10
N GLN A 122 -9.02 55.37 6.80
CA GLN A 122 -10.31 54.79 7.17
C GLN A 122 -10.66 55.20 8.62
N ALA A 123 -11.75 55.96 8.72
CA ALA A 123 -12.64 56.16 9.87
C ALA A 123 -11.99 56.37 11.27
N ARG A 124 -11.68 57.63 11.59
CA ARG A 124 -11.65 58.11 12.98
C ARG A 124 -13.09 58.43 13.42
N SER A 125 -13.45 57.97 14.62
CA SER A 125 -14.78 58.06 15.22
C SER A 125 -15.27 59.51 15.38
N ALA A 126 -16.49 59.77 14.93
CA ALA A 126 -17.19 61.06 14.96
C ALA A 126 -17.36 61.70 16.37
N SER A 127 -17.00 61.00 17.45
CA SER A 127 -17.10 61.51 18.82
C SER A 127 -15.93 62.40 19.24
N SER A 128 -14.74 62.27 18.62
CA SER A 128 -13.55 63.03 19.05
C SER A 128 -13.44 64.40 18.41
N GLN A 129 -13.98 64.58 17.19
CA GLN A 129 -14.02 65.88 16.51
C GLN A 129 -15.10 66.81 17.09
N ALA A 130 -16.26 66.27 17.47
CA ALA A 130 -17.32 67.07 18.11
C ALA A 130 -16.94 67.63 19.50
N ILE A 131 -15.94 67.06 20.17
CA ILE A 131 -15.41 67.55 21.45
C ILE A 131 -14.37 68.64 21.22
N LEU A 132 -13.54 68.51 20.18
CA LEU A 132 -12.56 69.54 19.82
C LEU A 132 -13.23 70.80 19.28
N ASP A 133 -14.25 70.67 18.42
CA ASP A 133 -15.04 71.80 17.92
C ASP A 133 -15.77 72.53 19.06
N LYS A 134 -16.24 71.80 20.08
CA LYS A 134 -16.85 72.39 21.30
C LYS A 134 -15.86 73.13 22.19
N ILE A 135 -14.60 72.71 22.21
CA ILE A 135 -13.55 73.39 22.99
C ILE A 135 -13.08 74.64 22.25
N GLU A 136 -13.00 74.58 20.91
CA GLU A 136 -12.68 75.72 20.05
C GLU A 136 -13.77 76.78 20.11
N ASP A 137 -15.06 76.41 20.02
CA ASP A 137 -16.20 77.33 20.18
C ASP A 137 -16.26 77.97 21.59
N GLN A 138 -15.79 77.29 22.63
CA GLN A 138 -15.77 77.83 24.00
C GLN A 138 -14.61 78.81 24.25
N LEU A 139 -13.55 78.75 23.46
CA LEU A 139 -12.37 79.64 23.55
C LEU A 139 -12.40 80.81 22.55
N SER A 140 -13.36 80.82 21.64
CA SER A 140 -13.55 81.88 20.65
C SER A 140 -13.77 83.26 21.31
N GLU A 141 -13.10 84.24 20.70
CA GLU A 141 -13.04 85.68 21.00
C GLU A 141 -14.39 86.35 21.33
N GLU A 142 -15.51 85.72 20.95
CA GLU A 142 -16.88 86.17 21.15
C GLU A 142 -17.35 86.18 22.60
N ARG A 143 -16.78 85.37 23.51
CA ARG A 143 -17.14 85.40 24.94
C ARG A 143 -16.28 86.38 25.75
N LEU A 144 -15.05 86.63 25.29
CA LEU A 144 -14.13 87.61 25.90
C LEU A 144 -14.52 89.05 25.56
N ARG A 145 -14.98 89.32 24.33
CA ARG A 145 -15.46 90.65 23.90
C ARG A 145 -16.56 91.26 24.79
N PRO A 146 -17.65 90.55 25.14
CA PRO A 146 -18.69 91.12 25.99
C PRO A 146 -18.24 91.28 27.44
N MET A 147 -17.33 90.45 27.95
CA MET A 147 -16.73 90.63 29.29
C MET A 147 -15.79 91.84 29.33
N LEU A 148 -14.94 92.02 28.31
CA LEU A 148 -14.14 93.22 28.11
C LEU A 148 -15.02 94.46 27.94
N ALA A 149 -16.10 94.38 27.17
CA ALA A 149 -17.05 95.48 27.01
C ALA A 149 -17.79 95.81 28.32
N LYS A 150 -18.05 94.83 29.18
CA LYS A 150 -18.66 95.03 30.50
C LYS A 150 -17.72 95.74 31.48
N LEU A 151 -16.41 95.52 31.36
CA LEU A 151 -15.38 96.16 32.18
C LEU A 151 -14.96 97.54 31.63
N VAL A 152 -14.90 97.71 30.31
CA VAL A 152 -14.48 98.98 29.66
C VAL A 152 -15.58 100.03 29.69
N LYS A 153 -16.87 99.64 29.60
CA LYS A 153 -17.99 100.59 29.65
C LYS A 153 -18.06 101.46 30.91
N PRO A 154 -17.95 100.93 32.15
CA PRO A 154 -17.97 101.77 33.35
C PRO A 154 -16.73 102.68 33.43
N LEU A 155 -15.55 102.20 33.05
CA LEU A 155 -14.33 103.02 32.97
C LEU A 155 -14.45 104.16 31.95
N GLN A 156 -15.06 103.91 30.79
CA GLN A 156 -15.29 104.93 29.77
C GLN A 156 -16.33 105.97 30.21
N ALA A 157 -17.36 105.54 30.95
CA ALA A 157 -18.40 106.42 31.49
C ALA A 157 -17.83 107.36 32.57
N GLU A 158 -16.98 106.86 33.46
CA GLU A 158 -16.35 107.68 34.51
C GLU A 158 -15.29 108.65 33.95
N VAL A 159 -14.54 108.26 32.91
CA VAL A 159 -13.63 109.19 32.20
C VAL A 159 -14.41 110.32 31.52
N ASN A 160 -15.58 110.01 30.95
CA ASN A 160 -16.47 111.03 30.37
C ASN A 160 -17.09 111.93 31.44
N GLU A 161 -17.44 111.39 32.62
CA GLU A 161 -17.94 112.17 33.75
C GLU A 161 -16.88 113.11 34.34
N LEU A 162 -15.63 112.64 34.47
CA LEU A 162 -14.49 113.46 34.89
C LEU A 162 -14.18 114.56 33.87
N ARG A 163 -14.31 114.25 32.56
CA ARG A 163 -14.16 115.24 31.48
C ARG A 163 -15.27 116.30 31.52
N GLU A 164 -16.51 115.91 31.81
CA GLU A 164 -17.65 116.81 32.03
C GLU A 164 -17.42 117.72 33.25
N LYS A 165 -16.92 117.17 34.36
CA LYS A 165 -16.59 117.96 35.57
C LYS A 165 -15.50 118.99 35.30
N LEU A 166 -14.44 118.63 34.56
CA LEU A 166 -13.40 119.57 34.12
C LEU A 166 -13.94 120.67 33.19
N SER A 167 -14.94 120.33 32.37
CA SER A 167 -15.61 121.27 31.45
C SER A 167 -16.53 122.25 32.18
N ARG A 168 -17.10 121.85 33.31
CA ARG A 168 -17.96 122.71 34.15
C ARG A 168 -17.14 123.75 34.92
N ASP A 169 -15.95 123.40 35.40
CA ASP A 169 -15.06 124.36 36.08
C ASP A 169 -14.50 125.43 35.13
N ALA A 170 -14.30 125.10 33.85
CA ALA A 170 -13.90 126.07 32.83
C ALA A 170 -14.98 127.13 32.50
N ARG A 171 -16.26 126.89 32.84
CA ARG A 171 -17.39 127.80 32.53
C ARG A 171 -17.70 128.82 33.63
N ARG A 172 -16.92 128.85 34.73
CA ARG A 172 -17.19 129.71 35.91
C ARG A 172 -16.44 131.05 35.94
N ASN A 173 -15.64 131.37 34.92
CA ASN A 173 -14.99 132.68 34.81
C ASN A 173 -15.73 133.60 33.84
N ARG A 174 -16.76 134.29 34.32
CA ARG A 174 -17.42 135.39 33.63
C ARG A 174 -17.44 136.59 34.59
N PHE A 175 -16.37 137.39 34.56
CA PHE A 175 -16.33 138.70 35.21
C PHE A 175 -16.16 139.75 34.12
N GLU A 176 -17.29 140.23 33.62
CA GLU A 176 -17.39 141.58 33.05
C GLU A 176 -17.31 142.56 34.24
N VAL A 177 -16.22 143.32 34.32
CA VAL A 177 -16.15 144.51 35.18
C VAL A 177 -15.79 145.67 34.27
N SER A 178 -16.73 146.60 34.14
CA SER A 178 -16.62 147.82 33.35
C SER A 178 -15.43 148.66 33.81
N LEU A 179 -14.40 148.77 32.96
CA LEU A 179 -13.29 149.71 33.14
C LEU A 179 -13.65 151.05 32.49
N GLY A 180 -14.44 151.85 33.21
CA GLY A 180 -14.57 153.28 32.96
C GLY A 180 -13.76 154.04 34.01
N GLN A 181 -12.56 154.51 33.63
CA GLN A 181 -11.70 155.47 34.33
C GLN A 181 -11.02 155.00 35.64
N ILE A 182 -9.81 154.44 35.50
CA ILE A 182 -8.79 154.37 36.56
C ILE A 182 -7.45 154.83 35.95
N PRO A 183 -6.65 155.72 36.60
CA PRO A 183 -5.40 156.27 36.05
C PRO A 183 -4.34 155.18 35.72
N PRO A 184 -3.53 155.36 34.65
CA PRO A 184 -2.67 154.31 34.06
C PRO A 184 -1.52 153.80 34.97
N GLU A 185 -1.28 154.45 36.11
CA GLU A 185 -0.20 154.12 37.04
C GLU A 185 -0.59 153.00 38.03
N VAL A 186 -1.89 152.77 38.26
CA VAL A 186 -2.38 151.74 39.18
C VAL A 186 -2.61 150.40 38.45
N GLU A 187 -2.88 150.46 37.15
CA GLU A 187 -3.18 149.29 36.33
C GLU A 187 -1.94 148.39 36.15
N GLN A 188 -0.76 148.96 35.88
CA GLN A 188 0.47 148.19 35.77
C GLN A 188 0.83 147.49 37.09
N LYS A 189 0.68 148.17 38.23
CA LYS A 189 0.95 147.59 39.56
C LYS A 189 -0.05 146.50 39.96
N LEU A 190 -1.32 146.62 39.53
CA LEU A 190 -2.33 145.57 39.73
C LEU A 190 -2.04 144.37 38.83
N TRP A 191 -1.65 144.57 37.57
CA TRP A 191 -1.26 143.47 36.68
C TRP A 191 -0.01 142.74 37.16
N GLU A 192 0.95 143.45 37.74
CA GLU A 192 2.15 142.84 38.32
C GLU A 192 1.82 142.02 39.58
N ARG A 193 1.01 142.54 40.51
CA ARG A 193 0.54 141.77 41.69
C ARG A 193 -0.35 140.60 41.32
N LEU A 194 -1.27 140.78 40.37
CA LEU A 194 -2.17 139.72 39.93
C LEU A 194 -1.38 138.60 39.23
N ARG A 195 -0.34 138.95 38.45
CA ARG A 195 0.48 137.98 37.71
C ARG A 195 1.56 137.32 38.56
N GLN A 196 2.22 138.07 39.46
CA GLN A 196 3.34 137.56 40.26
C GLN A 196 2.90 136.91 41.58
N GLU A 197 1.91 137.47 42.29
CA GLU A 197 1.52 136.98 43.63
C GLU A 197 0.25 136.11 43.61
N LEU A 198 -0.79 136.53 42.89
CA LEU A 198 -2.05 135.78 42.83
C LEU A 198 -2.01 134.66 41.79
N GLY A 199 -1.44 134.92 40.61
CA GLY A 199 -1.32 133.92 39.54
C GLY A 199 -0.45 132.73 39.94
N THR A 200 0.68 132.98 40.62
CA THR A 200 1.58 131.90 41.07
C THR A 200 0.98 131.12 42.24
N ARG A 201 0.33 131.78 43.20
CA ARG A 201 -0.37 131.11 44.31
C ARG A 201 -1.54 130.27 43.83
N VAL A 202 -2.41 130.79 42.97
CA VAL A 202 -3.55 130.04 42.42
C VAL A 202 -3.08 128.87 41.56
N LEU A 203 -2.01 129.03 40.77
CA LEU A 203 -1.43 127.92 40.00
C LEU A 203 -0.78 126.87 40.91
N GLN A 204 -0.17 127.27 42.02
CA GLN A 204 0.47 126.36 42.97
C GLN A 204 -0.59 125.60 43.79
N GLU A 205 -1.63 126.29 44.24
CA GLU A 205 -2.78 125.70 44.92
C GLU A 205 -3.57 124.76 43.98
N ALA A 206 -3.79 125.14 42.72
CA ALA A 206 -4.38 124.26 41.71
C ALA A 206 -3.49 123.04 41.39
N ARG A 207 -2.16 123.20 41.44
CA ARG A 207 -1.20 122.10 41.24
C ARG A 207 -1.19 121.15 42.43
N GLU A 208 -1.29 121.65 43.65
CA GLU A 208 -1.39 120.86 44.87
C GLU A 208 -2.75 120.13 44.94
N GLN A 209 -3.85 120.83 44.66
CA GLN A 209 -5.19 120.22 44.57
C GLN A 209 -5.25 119.16 43.45
N SER A 210 -4.69 119.42 42.28
CA SER A 210 -4.65 118.40 41.21
C SER A 210 -3.77 117.20 41.58
N LYS A 211 -2.65 117.41 42.27
CA LYS A 211 -1.79 116.32 42.77
C LYS A 211 -2.49 115.47 43.83
N GLU A 212 -3.27 116.09 44.70
CA GLU A 212 -4.05 115.41 45.73
C GLU A 212 -5.22 114.63 45.11
N VAL A 213 -5.99 115.25 44.21
CA VAL A 213 -7.10 114.58 43.51
C VAL A 213 -6.59 113.44 42.64
N LEU A 214 -5.50 113.64 41.87
CA LEU A 214 -4.87 112.57 41.09
C LEU A 214 -4.25 111.49 41.98
N GLY A 215 -3.68 111.86 43.13
CA GLY A 215 -3.18 110.92 44.13
C GLY A 215 -4.28 110.03 44.67
N SER A 216 -5.41 110.62 45.10
CA SER A 216 -6.57 109.88 45.59
C SER A 216 -7.25 109.04 44.50
N ALA A 217 -7.33 109.55 43.27
CA ALA A 217 -7.86 108.80 42.14
C ALA A 217 -6.95 107.61 41.80
N LYS A 218 -5.63 107.80 41.83
CA LYS A 218 -4.66 106.73 41.60
C LYS A 218 -4.77 105.63 42.65
N THR A 219 -4.84 105.97 43.95
CA THR A 219 -5.01 104.96 45.00
C THR A 219 -6.35 104.26 44.92
N THR A 220 -7.43 104.98 44.57
CA THR A 220 -8.77 104.39 44.37
C THR A 220 -8.77 103.42 43.19
N ILE A 221 -8.09 103.76 42.09
CA ILE A 221 -7.95 102.88 40.92
C ILE A 221 -7.10 101.65 41.27
N GLU A 222 -5.96 101.82 41.96
CA GLU A 222 -5.12 100.70 42.40
C GLU A 222 -5.88 99.78 43.36
N GLN A 223 -6.66 100.33 44.29
CA GLN A 223 -7.54 99.57 45.17
C GLN A 223 -8.61 98.80 44.37
N LYS A 224 -9.30 99.45 43.42
CA LYS A 224 -10.30 98.78 42.58
C LYS A 224 -9.70 97.68 41.69
N ILE A 225 -8.49 97.89 41.18
CA ILE A 225 -7.77 96.88 40.39
C ILE A 225 -7.42 95.67 41.28
N THR A 226 -6.92 95.89 42.50
CA THR A 226 -6.59 94.79 43.42
C THR A 226 -7.82 94.05 43.90
N GLU A 227 -8.92 94.75 44.23
CA GLU A 227 -10.23 94.17 44.56
C GLU A 227 -10.76 93.30 43.40
N SER A 228 -10.83 93.85 42.19
CA SER A 228 -11.34 93.11 41.02
C SER A 228 -10.43 91.94 40.62
N GLN A 229 -9.11 92.06 40.79
CA GLN A 229 -8.17 90.96 40.57
C GLN A 229 -8.35 89.85 41.62
N ALA A 230 -8.62 90.20 42.88
CA ALA A 230 -8.91 89.23 43.94
C ALA A 230 -10.23 88.50 43.68
N GLU A 231 -11.29 89.23 43.29
CA GLU A 231 -12.57 88.64 42.88
C GLU A 231 -12.39 87.69 41.69
N PHE A 232 -11.63 88.10 40.68
CA PHE A 232 -11.37 87.27 39.50
C PHE A 232 -10.62 85.98 39.87
N ARG A 233 -9.58 86.07 40.70
CA ARG A 233 -8.86 84.87 41.20
C ARG A 233 -9.77 83.93 41.98
N ASN A 234 -10.63 84.47 42.84
CA ASN A 234 -11.56 83.66 43.62
C ASN A 234 -12.61 82.98 42.72
N ARG A 235 -13.12 83.66 41.70
CA ARG A 235 -14.04 83.07 40.71
C ARG A 235 -13.35 81.97 39.91
N LEU A 236 -12.12 82.22 39.43
CA LEU A 236 -11.34 81.20 38.72
C LEU A 236 -11.05 79.98 39.59
N ALA A 237 -10.68 80.17 40.86
CA ALA A 237 -10.45 79.05 41.78
C ALA A 237 -11.74 78.24 42.01
N GLY A 238 -12.89 78.91 42.14
CA GLY A 238 -14.19 78.25 42.26
C GLY A 238 -14.59 77.48 41.01
N GLU A 239 -14.43 78.07 39.82
CA GLU A 239 -14.71 77.39 38.55
C GLU A 239 -13.76 76.21 38.30
N LEU A 240 -12.47 76.37 38.57
CA LEU A 240 -11.48 75.30 38.46
C LEU A 240 -11.84 74.13 39.38
N HIS A 241 -12.17 74.41 40.64
CA HIS A 241 -12.58 73.37 41.58
C HIS A 241 -13.87 72.66 41.14
N ALA A 242 -14.85 73.40 40.61
CA ALA A 242 -16.09 72.83 40.09
C ALA A 242 -15.87 71.98 38.83
N VAL A 243 -14.89 72.32 37.99
CA VAL A 243 -14.49 71.50 36.83
C VAL A 243 -13.75 70.26 37.29
N GLU A 244 -12.85 70.37 38.27
CA GLU A 244 -12.10 69.25 38.81
C GLU A 244 -13.03 68.22 39.48
N GLN A 245 -13.99 68.66 40.29
CA GLN A 245 -15.00 67.78 40.88
C GLN A 245 -15.83 67.05 39.80
N ARG A 246 -16.24 67.75 38.74
CA ARG A 246 -16.96 67.14 37.61
C ARG A 246 -16.10 66.12 36.87
N ALA A 247 -14.82 66.42 36.64
CA ALA A 247 -13.89 65.50 36.00
C ALA A 247 -13.66 64.24 36.84
N GLN A 248 -13.53 64.39 38.17
CA GLN A 248 -13.39 63.27 39.10
C GLN A 248 -14.66 62.40 39.14
N ALA A 249 -15.85 63.01 39.18
CA ALA A 249 -17.11 62.29 39.13
C ALA A 249 -17.26 61.49 37.82
N LEU A 250 -17.03 62.13 36.68
CA LEU A 250 -17.07 61.47 35.37
C LEU A 250 -16.02 60.36 35.23
N SER A 251 -14.81 60.57 35.77
CA SER A 251 -13.77 59.54 35.78
C SER A 251 -14.18 58.33 36.62
N HIS A 252 -14.80 58.55 37.78
CA HIS A 252 -15.28 57.47 38.62
C HIS A 252 -16.45 56.70 37.98
N GLU A 253 -17.41 57.42 37.40
CA GLU A 253 -18.51 56.82 36.64
C GLU A 253 -17.99 55.99 35.46
N LEU A 254 -17.08 56.54 34.65
CA LEU A 254 -16.48 55.84 33.53
C LEU A 254 -15.69 54.61 33.98
N ALA A 255 -14.92 54.70 35.06
CA ALA A 255 -14.18 53.56 35.62
C ALA A 255 -15.11 52.48 36.17
N SER A 256 -16.25 52.86 36.76
CA SER A 256 -17.23 51.90 37.28
C SER A 256 -18.00 51.22 36.15
N ALA A 257 -18.44 51.97 35.15
CA ALA A 257 -19.15 51.47 33.97
C ALA A 257 -18.24 50.53 33.15
N THR A 258 -17.00 50.93 32.89
CA THR A 258 -16.03 50.07 32.18
C THR A 258 -15.73 48.78 32.95
N ARG A 259 -15.53 48.84 34.27
CA ARG A 259 -15.34 47.64 35.09
C ARG A 259 -16.56 46.72 35.05
N GLN A 260 -17.77 47.27 35.10
CA GLN A 260 -19.01 46.47 35.01
C GLN A 260 -19.15 45.82 33.63
N GLN A 261 -18.90 46.55 32.56
CA GLN A 261 -18.97 46.02 31.20
C GLN A 261 -17.93 44.92 30.97
N VAL A 262 -16.69 45.12 31.47
CA VAL A 262 -15.64 44.09 31.42
C VAL A 262 -16.07 42.86 32.21
N ARG A 263 -16.60 43.03 33.43
CA ARG A 263 -17.05 41.91 34.26
C ARG A 263 -18.18 41.13 33.60
N ALA A 264 -19.20 41.81 33.09
CA ALA A 264 -20.30 41.18 32.36
C ALA A 264 -19.82 40.49 31.08
N GLY A 265 -18.86 41.08 30.36
CA GLY A 265 -18.24 40.47 29.19
C GLY A 265 -17.46 39.20 29.53
N VAL A 266 -16.68 39.22 30.61
CA VAL A 266 -15.93 38.05 31.11
C VAL A 266 -16.89 36.94 31.55
N GLU A 267 -17.94 37.27 32.31
CA GLU A 267 -18.95 36.30 32.74
C GLU A 267 -19.66 35.67 31.54
N LYS A 268 -20.01 36.46 30.51
CA LYS A 268 -20.60 35.94 29.27
C LYS A 268 -19.64 35.02 28.52
N LEU A 269 -18.37 35.42 28.37
CA LEU A 269 -17.35 34.59 27.72
C LEU A 269 -17.13 33.28 28.50
N GLN A 270 -17.13 33.33 29.82
CA GLN A 270 -16.99 32.14 30.67
C GLN A 270 -18.16 31.19 30.50
N HIS A 271 -19.40 31.68 30.46
CA HIS A 271 -20.57 30.84 30.18
C HIS A 271 -20.50 30.24 28.78
N GLN A 272 -20.16 31.03 27.76
CA GLN A 272 -20.00 30.52 26.40
C GLN A 272 -18.90 29.47 26.28
N ALA A 273 -17.79 29.63 27.01
CA ALA A 273 -16.72 28.65 27.04
C ALA A 273 -17.14 27.35 27.74
N LEU A 274 -17.91 27.43 28.83
CA LEU A 274 -18.46 26.26 29.51
C LEU A 274 -19.49 25.53 28.65
N ASP A 275 -20.40 26.26 28.00
CA ASP A 275 -21.41 25.70 27.11
C ASP A 275 -20.77 25.05 25.88
N ALA A 276 -19.79 25.71 25.26
CA ALA A 276 -19.03 25.14 24.15
C ALA A 276 -18.24 23.91 24.60
N GLY A 277 -17.66 23.93 25.80
CA GLY A 277 -17.01 22.76 26.41
C GLY A 277 -17.99 21.59 26.58
N ALA A 278 -19.17 21.84 27.14
CA ALA A 278 -20.21 20.83 27.32
C ALA A 278 -20.68 20.25 25.96
N GLN A 279 -20.91 21.10 24.96
CA GLN A 279 -21.27 20.68 23.60
C GLN A 279 -20.17 19.82 22.96
N LEU A 280 -18.90 20.22 23.07
CA LEU A 280 -17.78 19.45 22.55
C LEU A 280 -17.67 18.09 23.25
N THR A 281 -17.89 18.03 24.56
CA THR A 281 -17.90 16.74 25.29
C THR A 281 -19.07 15.85 24.90
N ALA A 282 -20.25 16.42 24.62
CA ALA A 282 -21.39 15.67 24.14
C ALA A 282 -21.15 15.12 22.73
N GLN A 283 -20.63 15.95 21.82
CA GLN A 283 -20.28 15.54 20.46
C GLN A 283 -19.16 14.50 20.44
N SER A 284 -18.15 14.63 21.31
CA SER A 284 -17.08 13.64 21.38
C SER A 284 -17.58 12.30 21.91
N ALA A 285 -18.47 12.30 22.92
CA ALA A 285 -19.11 11.09 23.41
C ALA A 285 -20.00 10.42 22.35
N GLU A 286 -20.76 11.21 21.59
CA GLU A 286 -21.56 10.71 20.47
C GLU A 286 -20.69 10.08 19.38
N LEU A 287 -19.62 10.76 18.96
CA LEU A 287 -18.66 10.23 17.99
C LEU A 287 -18.01 8.93 18.49
N LEU A 288 -17.57 8.87 19.75
CA LEU A 288 -17.01 7.66 20.33
C LEU A 288 -18.03 6.51 20.34
N SER A 289 -19.27 6.77 20.74
CA SER A 289 -20.33 5.76 20.71
C SER A 289 -20.62 5.25 19.30
N SER A 290 -20.59 6.15 18.30
CA SER A 290 -20.79 5.80 16.90
C SER A 290 -19.64 4.94 16.36
N LEU A 291 -18.39 5.25 16.74
CA LEU A 291 -17.20 4.51 16.34
C LEU A 291 -17.18 3.14 17.01
N GLU A 292 -17.50 3.04 18.29
CA GLU A 292 -17.61 1.77 19.00
C GLU A 292 -18.71 0.89 18.43
N SER A 293 -19.87 1.46 18.11
CA SER A 293 -20.96 0.74 17.45
C SER A 293 -20.54 0.21 16.08
N ARG A 294 -19.92 1.06 15.25
CA ARG A 294 -19.45 0.67 13.92
C ARG A 294 -18.34 -0.38 14.01
N LEU A 295 -17.42 -0.25 14.96
CA LEU A 295 -16.36 -1.23 15.18
C LEU A 295 -16.95 -2.58 15.61
N ARG A 296 -17.93 -2.58 16.53
CA ARG A 296 -18.64 -3.79 16.94
C ARG A 296 -19.38 -4.47 15.77
N GLU A 297 -20.12 -3.70 14.98
CA GLU A 297 -20.84 -4.19 13.81
C GLU A 297 -19.87 -4.81 12.79
N THR A 298 -18.75 -4.12 12.50
CA THR A 298 -17.74 -4.68 11.61
C THR A 298 -17.11 -5.95 12.19
N HIS A 299 -16.80 -6.00 13.49
CA HIS A 299 -16.27 -7.22 14.11
C HIS A 299 -17.25 -8.40 14.07
N GLU A 300 -18.53 -8.15 14.27
CA GLU A 300 -19.58 -9.16 14.16
C GLU A 300 -19.72 -9.66 12.73
N ALA A 301 -19.70 -8.77 11.73
CA ALA A 301 -19.70 -9.15 10.32
C ALA A 301 -18.48 -10.01 9.95
N HIS A 302 -17.27 -9.61 10.34
CA HIS A 302 -16.06 -10.40 10.09
C HIS A 302 -16.11 -11.75 10.82
N ARG A 303 -16.66 -11.81 12.05
CA ARG A 303 -16.82 -13.07 12.76
C ARG A 303 -17.77 -14.00 12.00
N GLN A 304 -18.89 -13.49 11.51
CA GLN A 304 -19.83 -14.26 10.69
C GLN A 304 -19.21 -14.76 9.39
N GLU A 305 -18.43 -13.92 8.70
CA GLU A 305 -17.69 -14.33 7.50
C GLU A 305 -16.68 -15.45 7.80
N ILE A 306 -15.93 -15.35 8.91
CA ILE A 306 -15.00 -16.39 9.34
C ILE A 306 -15.75 -17.69 9.66
N GLU A 307 -16.85 -17.63 10.39
CA GLU A 307 -17.67 -18.80 10.73
C GLU A 307 -18.24 -19.45 9.46
N GLN A 308 -18.67 -18.65 8.46
CA GLN A 308 -19.15 -19.14 7.18
C GLN A 308 -18.03 -19.82 6.36
N ILE A 309 -16.84 -19.21 6.32
CA ILE A 309 -15.67 -19.81 5.64
C ILE A 309 -15.27 -21.12 6.33
N GLN A 310 -15.30 -21.17 7.67
CA GLN A 310 -15.02 -22.39 8.42
C GLN A 310 -16.05 -23.48 8.12
N ALA A 311 -17.34 -23.12 8.03
CA ALA A 311 -18.39 -24.07 7.68
C ALA A 311 -18.21 -24.61 6.24
N ASP A 312 -17.93 -23.75 5.25
CA ASP A 312 -17.66 -24.15 3.87
C ASP A 312 -16.40 -25.01 3.74
N LEU A 313 -15.33 -24.65 4.47
CA LEU A 313 -14.09 -25.43 4.50
C LEU A 313 -14.33 -26.82 5.07
N ASN A 314 -15.09 -26.93 6.17
CA ASN A 314 -15.45 -28.21 6.77
C ASN A 314 -16.31 -29.05 5.82
N ALA A 315 -17.30 -28.43 5.15
CA ALA A 315 -18.11 -29.10 4.14
C ALA A 315 -17.25 -29.65 3.00
N LYS A 316 -16.38 -28.81 2.42
CA LYS A 316 -15.42 -29.24 1.36
C LYS A 316 -14.45 -30.30 1.86
N SER A 317 -13.98 -30.22 3.09
CA SER A 317 -13.10 -31.24 3.68
C SER A 317 -13.81 -32.59 3.78
N THR A 318 -15.05 -32.62 4.28
CA THR A 318 -15.85 -33.86 4.33
C THR A 318 -16.16 -34.41 2.95
N GLN A 319 -16.43 -33.55 1.97
CA GLN A 319 -16.62 -33.96 0.58
C GLN A 319 -15.35 -34.61 0.02
N LEU A 320 -14.20 -33.94 0.14
CA LEU A 320 -12.93 -34.48 -0.34
C LEU A 320 -12.57 -35.80 0.36
N GLN A 321 -12.79 -35.92 1.67
CA GLN A 321 -12.59 -37.17 2.39
C GLN A 321 -13.49 -38.29 1.84
N SER A 322 -14.73 -37.99 1.48
CA SER A 322 -15.64 -38.97 0.86
C SER A 322 -15.16 -39.40 -0.54
N GLU A 323 -14.68 -38.46 -1.36
CA GLU A 323 -14.14 -38.73 -2.70
C GLU A 323 -12.84 -39.55 -2.63
N VAL A 324 -11.94 -39.21 -1.70
CA VAL A 324 -10.73 -40.02 -1.44
C VAL A 324 -11.10 -41.41 -0.96
N GLY A 325 -12.10 -41.53 -0.07
CA GLY A 325 -12.60 -42.83 0.38
C GLY A 325 -13.19 -43.66 -0.76
N ASP A 326 -13.96 -43.03 -1.66
CA ASP A 326 -14.51 -43.69 -2.84
C ASP A 326 -13.42 -44.16 -3.81
N LEU A 327 -12.44 -43.29 -4.09
CA LEU A 327 -11.30 -43.64 -4.92
C LEU A 327 -10.51 -44.79 -4.30
N GLY A 328 -10.30 -44.78 -2.99
CA GLY A 328 -9.66 -45.89 -2.26
C GLY A 328 -10.40 -47.22 -2.41
N ARG A 329 -11.74 -47.20 -2.36
CA ARG A 329 -12.56 -48.39 -2.64
C ARG A 329 -12.39 -48.87 -4.09
N ARG A 330 -12.43 -47.95 -5.06
CA ARG A 330 -12.24 -48.28 -6.49
C ARG A 330 -10.86 -48.87 -6.77
N ILE A 331 -9.80 -48.32 -6.18
CA ILE A 331 -8.44 -48.85 -6.28
C ILE A 331 -8.38 -50.26 -5.69
N SER A 332 -9.02 -50.48 -4.53
CA SER A 332 -9.05 -51.81 -3.90
C SER A 332 -9.79 -52.84 -4.77
N THR A 333 -10.91 -52.47 -5.37
CA THR A 333 -11.64 -53.35 -6.30
C THR A 333 -10.84 -53.64 -7.57
N LEU A 334 -10.11 -52.65 -8.09
CA LEU A 334 -9.24 -52.84 -9.25
C LEU A 334 -8.10 -53.79 -8.90
N ASN A 335 -7.44 -53.60 -7.76
CA ASN A 335 -6.34 -54.45 -7.31
C ASN A 335 -6.79 -55.91 -7.11
N GLU A 336 -7.98 -56.13 -6.55
CA GLU A 336 -8.58 -57.46 -6.44
C GLU A 336 -8.86 -58.07 -7.82
N SER A 337 -9.38 -57.29 -8.78
CA SER A 337 -9.60 -57.77 -10.15
C SER A 337 -8.29 -58.12 -10.87
N VAL A 338 -7.22 -57.35 -10.65
CA VAL A 338 -5.88 -57.62 -11.18
C VAL A 338 -5.33 -58.92 -10.60
N ARG A 339 -5.41 -59.12 -9.29
CA ARG A 339 -4.98 -60.36 -8.64
C ARG A 339 -5.73 -61.59 -9.15
N ARG A 340 -7.03 -61.46 -9.39
CA ARG A 340 -7.83 -62.55 -10.00
C ARG A 340 -7.39 -62.83 -11.42
N LEU A 341 -7.17 -61.80 -12.23
CA LEU A 341 -6.69 -61.96 -13.60
C LEU A 341 -5.31 -62.62 -13.64
N GLU A 342 -4.39 -62.22 -12.75
CA GLU A 342 -3.07 -62.83 -12.60
C GLU A 342 -3.20 -64.32 -12.24
N SER A 343 -4.02 -64.65 -11.23
CA SER A 343 -4.27 -66.04 -10.84
C SER A 343 -4.95 -66.88 -11.93
N ASP A 344 -5.90 -66.31 -12.65
CA ASP A 344 -6.60 -66.98 -13.76
C ASP A 344 -5.63 -67.23 -14.92
N LEU A 345 -4.79 -66.24 -15.26
CA LEU A 345 -3.77 -66.38 -16.30
C LEU A 345 -2.73 -67.45 -15.92
N ASP A 346 -2.24 -67.44 -14.68
CA ASP A 346 -1.30 -68.43 -14.18
C ASP A 346 -1.92 -69.84 -14.25
N SER A 347 -3.17 -70.01 -13.80
CA SER A 347 -3.87 -71.30 -13.87
C SER A 347 -4.08 -71.79 -15.32
N HIS A 348 -4.36 -70.86 -16.24
CA HIS A 348 -4.54 -71.18 -17.66
C HIS A 348 -3.20 -71.54 -18.32
N LEU A 349 -2.11 -70.84 -17.98
CA LEU A 349 -0.77 -71.17 -18.45
C LEU A 349 -0.29 -72.52 -17.91
N GLU A 350 -0.55 -72.83 -16.64
CA GLU A 350 -0.29 -74.15 -16.06
C GLU A 350 -1.12 -75.23 -16.75
N GLY A 351 -2.39 -74.94 -17.05
CA GLY A 351 -3.28 -75.83 -17.81
C GLY A 351 -2.76 -76.13 -19.22
N ILE A 352 -2.47 -75.09 -20.02
CA ILE A 352 -1.92 -75.23 -21.37
C ILE A 352 -0.56 -75.95 -21.33
N ALA A 353 0.32 -75.58 -20.41
CA ALA A 353 1.61 -76.25 -20.27
C ALA A 353 1.42 -77.74 -19.94
N GLY A 354 0.49 -78.07 -19.04
CA GLY A 354 0.12 -79.44 -18.70
C GLY A 354 -0.45 -80.21 -19.89
N GLU A 355 -1.35 -79.62 -20.66
CA GLU A 355 -1.93 -80.21 -21.87
C GLU A 355 -0.88 -80.46 -22.96
N ILE A 356 -0.04 -79.47 -23.26
CA ILE A 356 1.07 -79.61 -24.23
C ILE A 356 2.04 -80.70 -23.77
N ILE A 357 2.40 -80.74 -22.48
CA ILE A 357 3.29 -81.77 -21.94
C ILE A 357 2.63 -83.15 -22.03
N ALA A 358 1.33 -83.27 -21.74
CA ALA A 358 0.62 -84.54 -21.85
C ALA A 358 0.47 -84.99 -23.31
N GLU A 359 0.16 -84.08 -24.23
CA GLU A 359 0.05 -84.37 -25.66
C GLU A 359 1.41 -84.76 -26.23
N THR A 360 2.47 -84.00 -25.97
CA THR A 360 3.83 -84.33 -26.41
C THR A 360 4.30 -85.66 -25.83
N ARG A 361 3.96 -85.95 -24.56
CA ARG A 361 4.25 -87.24 -23.93
C ARG A 361 3.49 -88.39 -24.59
N THR A 362 2.20 -88.24 -24.86
CA THR A 362 1.40 -89.31 -25.52
C THR A 362 1.82 -89.52 -26.97
N GLN A 363 2.16 -88.45 -27.70
CA GLN A 363 2.78 -88.54 -29.03
C GLN A 363 4.15 -89.23 -28.97
N LEU A 364 4.99 -88.92 -27.98
CA LEU A 364 6.27 -89.58 -27.78
C LEU A 364 6.09 -91.07 -27.42
N GLU A 365 5.20 -91.39 -26.49
CA GLU A 365 4.88 -92.78 -26.11
C GLU A 365 4.32 -93.57 -27.30
N SER A 366 3.46 -92.96 -28.11
CA SER A 366 2.92 -93.57 -29.34
C SER A 366 4.01 -93.82 -30.38
N THR A 367 4.85 -92.82 -30.68
CA THR A 367 5.96 -92.95 -31.63
C THR A 367 6.99 -93.97 -31.16
N VAL A 368 7.37 -93.96 -29.88
CA VAL A 368 8.22 -94.98 -29.27
C VAL A 368 7.57 -96.36 -29.40
N GLY A 369 6.27 -96.49 -29.15
CA GLY A 369 5.53 -97.74 -29.31
C GLY A 369 5.53 -98.27 -30.76
N VAL A 370 5.38 -97.39 -31.75
CA VAL A 370 5.48 -97.75 -33.18
C VAL A 370 6.90 -98.21 -33.51
N VAL A 371 7.92 -97.46 -33.10
CA VAL A 371 9.33 -97.83 -33.34
C VAL A 371 9.66 -99.17 -32.68
N LEU A 372 9.17 -99.42 -31.48
CA LEU A 372 9.42 -100.67 -30.75
C LEU A 372 8.71 -101.86 -31.41
N LYS A 373 7.49 -101.68 -31.93
CA LYS A 373 6.80 -102.67 -32.77
C LYS A 373 7.55 -102.93 -34.08
N ASP A 374 8.01 -101.89 -34.76
CA ASP A 374 8.79 -102.02 -36.00
C ASP A 374 10.11 -102.75 -35.76
N LEU A 375 10.81 -102.45 -34.66
CA LEU A 375 12.01 -103.17 -34.25
C LEU A 375 11.71 -104.63 -33.90
N GLN A 376 10.58 -104.91 -33.24
CA GLN A 376 10.16 -106.28 -32.95
C GLN A 376 9.84 -107.06 -34.23
N VAL A 377 9.12 -106.46 -35.19
CA VAL A 377 8.83 -107.07 -36.49
C VAL A 377 10.10 -107.27 -37.30
N ARG A 378 11.00 -106.27 -37.35
CA ARG A 378 12.31 -106.42 -38.00
C ARG A 378 13.13 -107.52 -37.35
N GLY A 379 13.19 -107.57 -36.03
CA GLY A 379 13.90 -108.61 -35.28
C GLY A 379 13.32 -110.00 -35.52
N ALA A 380 11.99 -110.13 -35.53
CA ALA A 380 11.31 -111.39 -35.84
C ALA A 380 11.53 -111.83 -37.29
N ASN A 381 11.47 -110.90 -38.24
CA ASN A 381 11.74 -111.17 -39.64
C ASN A 381 13.21 -111.54 -39.87
N GLU A 382 14.16 -110.85 -39.24
CA GLU A 382 15.59 -111.15 -39.37
C GLU A 382 15.95 -112.47 -38.67
N ALA A 383 15.34 -112.77 -37.54
CA ALA A 383 15.46 -114.08 -36.91
C ALA A 383 14.84 -115.17 -37.79
N GLY A 384 13.69 -114.92 -38.41
CA GLY A 384 13.03 -115.82 -39.35
C GLY A 384 13.87 -116.08 -40.60
N THR A 385 14.42 -115.05 -41.24
CA THR A 385 15.29 -115.22 -42.41
C THR A 385 16.57 -115.96 -42.06
N ARG A 386 17.19 -115.69 -40.90
CA ARG A 386 18.34 -116.47 -40.43
C ARG A 386 17.97 -117.92 -40.14
N LEU A 387 16.79 -118.18 -39.57
CA LEU A 387 16.31 -119.54 -39.31
C LEU A 387 16.03 -120.28 -40.62
N ASP A 388 15.42 -119.64 -41.61
CA ASP A 388 15.17 -120.21 -42.93
C ASP A 388 16.48 -120.48 -43.68
N GLU A 389 17.46 -119.58 -43.57
CA GLU A 389 18.81 -119.80 -44.12
C GLU A 389 19.48 -121.01 -43.46
N VAL A 390 19.43 -121.11 -42.12
CA VAL A 390 19.95 -122.28 -41.38
C VAL A 390 19.18 -123.56 -41.75
N CYS A 391 17.86 -123.52 -41.87
CA CYS A 391 17.04 -124.65 -42.31
C CYS A 391 17.38 -125.06 -43.75
N GLY A 392 17.64 -124.10 -44.63
CA GLY A 392 18.12 -124.33 -46.00
C GLY A 392 19.48 -125.00 -46.02
N GLN A 393 20.43 -124.52 -45.22
CA GLN A 393 21.73 -125.15 -45.02
C GLN A 393 21.57 -126.59 -44.49
N LEU A 394 20.72 -126.79 -43.48
CA LEU A 394 20.44 -128.09 -42.89
C LEU A 394 19.84 -129.07 -43.92
N ARG A 395 18.91 -128.61 -44.76
CA ARG A 395 18.31 -129.42 -45.84
C ARG A 395 19.34 -129.76 -46.92
N THR A 396 20.27 -128.86 -47.19
CA THR A 396 21.39 -129.12 -48.12
C THR A 396 22.32 -130.19 -47.55
N ILE A 397 22.60 -130.13 -46.24
CA ILE A 397 23.36 -131.17 -45.52
C ILE A 397 22.60 -132.49 -45.54
N GLN A 398 21.29 -132.49 -45.27
CA GLN A 398 20.44 -133.67 -45.30
C GLN A 398 20.48 -134.35 -46.68
N ASN A 399 20.27 -133.59 -47.76
CA ASN A 399 20.35 -134.12 -49.12
C ASN A 399 21.74 -134.70 -49.44
N ARG A 400 22.81 -134.09 -48.92
CA ARG A 400 24.17 -134.61 -49.07
C ARG A 400 24.37 -135.93 -48.32
N ILE A 401 23.80 -136.06 -47.11
CA ILE A 401 23.79 -137.31 -46.34
C ILE A 401 22.99 -138.38 -47.09
N GLU A 402 21.78 -138.08 -47.56
CA GLU A 402 20.93 -139.01 -48.33
C GLU A 402 21.61 -139.47 -49.63
N ASN A 403 22.26 -138.55 -50.36
CA ASN A 403 23.04 -138.89 -51.55
C ASN A 403 24.27 -139.76 -51.22
N SER A 404 24.95 -139.47 -50.12
CA SER A 404 26.08 -140.30 -49.65
C SER A 404 25.63 -141.69 -49.23
N PHE A 405 24.47 -141.79 -48.57
CA PHE A 405 23.91 -143.06 -48.09
C PHE A 405 23.36 -143.92 -49.23
N SER A 406 22.64 -143.31 -50.18
CA SER A 406 22.18 -144.01 -51.39
C SER A 406 23.34 -144.45 -52.30
N GLY A 407 24.40 -143.65 -52.40
CA GLY A 407 25.64 -144.05 -53.07
C GLY A 407 26.31 -145.26 -52.41
N SER A 408 26.43 -145.25 -51.08
CA SER A 408 27.00 -146.36 -50.31
C SER A 408 26.16 -147.64 -50.38
N LEU A 409 24.83 -147.51 -50.29
CA LEU A 409 23.91 -148.65 -50.40
C LEU A 409 23.98 -149.28 -51.79
N LYS A 410 24.12 -148.46 -52.83
CA LYS A 410 24.26 -148.94 -54.21
C LYS A 410 25.59 -149.66 -54.43
N SER A 411 26.71 -149.15 -53.92
CA SER A 411 28.00 -149.85 -54.05
C SER A 411 28.01 -151.15 -53.25
N GLN A 412 27.49 -151.13 -52.02
CA GLN A 412 27.45 -152.30 -51.14
C GLN A 412 26.50 -153.39 -51.65
N GLY A 413 25.37 -153.00 -52.27
CA GLY A 413 24.47 -153.93 -52.96
C GLY A 413 25.10 -154.54 -54.21
N GLN A 414 25.90 -153.77 -54.96
CA GLN A 414 26.57 -154.25 -56.16
C GLN A 414 27.72 -155.23 -55.83
N GLU A 415 28.42 -154.98 -54.73
CA GLU A 415 29.49 -155.84 -54.20
C GLU A 415 28.93 -157.18 -53.67
N ALA A 416 27.80 -157.15 -52.95
CA ALA A 416 27.11 -158.35 -52.47
C ALA A 416 26.56 -159.23 -53.59
N VAL A 417 26.05 -158.63 -54.68
CA VAL A 417 25.56 -159.38 -55.85
C VAL A 417 26.71 -160.01 -56.64
N GLN A 418 27.87 -159.35 -56.72
CA GLN A 418 29.07 -159.95 -57.33
C GLN A 418 29.63 -161.11 -56.50
N ALA A 419 29.67 -160.99 -55.16
CA ALA A 419 30.12 -162.05 -54.27
C ALA A 419 29.21 -163.30 -54.37
N PHE A 420 27.89 -163.10 -54.40
CA PHE A 420 26.92 -164.19 -54.57
C PHE A 420 27.01 -164.85 -55.96
N GLY A 421 27.29 -164.07 -57.01
CA GLY A 421 27.49 -164.58 -58.37
C GLY A 421 28.70 -165.51 -58.48
N GLN A 422 29.81 -165.17 -57.80
CA GLN A 422 31.02 -166.00 -57.80
C GLN A 422 30.85 -167.29 -57.00
N GLU A 423 30.02 -167.28 -55.95
CA GLU A 423 29.76 -168.45 -55.10
C GLU A 423 28.86 -169.50 -55.81
N ILE A 424 27.86 -169.05 -56.58
CA ILE A 424 27.00 -169.93 -57.39
C ILE A 424 27.77 -170.58 -58.54
N GLU A 425 28.69 -169.85 -59.18
CA GLU A 425 29.53 -170.43 -60.25
C GLU A 425 30.50 -171.50 -59.70
N GLY A 426 30.93 -171.36 -58.44
CA GLY A 426 31.71 -172.38 -57.73
C GLY A 426 30.92 -173.67 -57.48
N LEU A 427 29.68 -173.55 -56.97
CA LEU A 427 28.80 -174.70 -56.70
C LEU A 427 28.36 -175.44 -57.99
N ALA A 428 28.19 -174.72 -59.10
CA ALA A 428 27.85 -175.32 -60.40
C ALA A 428 29.00 -176.17 -60.96
N ARG A 429 30.26 -175.74 -60.81
CA ARG A 429 31.42 -176.55 -61.24
C ARG A 429 31.62 -177.79 -60.38
N GLU A 430 31.40 -177.68 -59.07
CA GLU A 430 31.62 -178.79 -58.14
C GLU A 430 30.54 -179.90 -58.26
N SER A 431 29.32 -179.54 -58.66
CA SER A 431 28.24 -180.50 -58.89
C SER A 431 28.39 -181.24 -60.22
N VAL A 432 28.79 -180.57 -61.31
CA VAL A 432 29.03 -181.21 -62.62
C VAL A 432 30.17 -182.25 -62.56
N GLU A 433 31.24 -181.97 -61.80
CA GLU A 433 32.36 -182.90 -61.68
C GLU A 433 32.02 -184.14 -60.83
N LYS A 434 31.13 -183.98 -59.83
CA LYS A 434 30.58 -185.11 -59.05
C LYS A 434 29.68 -186.03 -59.91
N TRP A 435 28.87 -185.47 -60.81
CA TRP A 435 28.08 -186.27 -61.76
C TRP A 435 28.95 -187.01 -62.79
N ARG A 436 30.04 -186.40 -63.25
CA ARG A 436 30.97 -187.01 -64.20
C ARG A 436 31.68 -188.25 -63.64
N ILE A 437 32.10 -188.20 -62.38
CA ILE A 437 32.78 -189.31 -61.69
C ILE A 437 31.79 -190.45 -61.35
N ALA A 438 30.55 -190.13 -61.00
CA ALA A 438 29.51 -191.12 -60.73
C ALA A 438 29.10 -191.89 -62.00
N LEU A 439 28.93 -191.21 -63.14
CA LEU A 439 28.54 -191.85 -64.40
C LEU A 439 29.64 -192.80 -64.94
N ALA A 440 30.91 -192.42 -64.80
CA ALA A 440 32.04 -193.26 -65.22
C ALA A 440 32.14 -194.56 -64.40
N LYS A 441 31.85 -194.52 -63.09
CA LYS A 441 31.84 -195.71 -62.23
C LYS A 441 30.67 -196.66 -62.52
N HIS A 442 29.51 -196.14 -62.92
CA HIS A 442 28.35 -196.97 -63.24
C HIS A 442 28.45 -197.63 -64.62
N LEU A 443 29.11 -197.01 -65.60
CA LEU A 443 29.35 -197.63 -66.91
C LEU A 443 30.41 -198.74 -66.87
N ASP A 444 31.46 -198.60 -66.05
CA ASP A 444 32.49 -199.62 -65.87
C ASP A 444 31.98 -200.85 -65.07
N SER A 445 30.92 -200.65 -64.26
CA SER A 445 30.22 -201.71 -63.54
C SER A 445 29.24 -202.51 -64.41
N VAL A 446 28.72 -201.93 -65.50
CA VAL A 446 27.81 -202.61 -66.45
C VAL A 446 28.58 -203.37 -67.53
N ALA A 447 29.77 -202.90 -67.91
CA ALA A 447 30.66 -203.61 -68.83
C ALA A 447 31.20 -204.94 -68.25
N ARG A 448 31.32 -205.07 -66.91
CA ARG A 448 31.80 -206.30 -66.26
C ARG A 448 30.71 -207.35 -66.00
N THR A 449 29.45 -206.94 -65.81
CA THR A 449 28.32 -207.85 -65.64
C THR A 449 27.78 -208.42 -66.95
N LEU A 450 27.94 -207.71 -68.08
CA LEU A 450 27.61 -208.26 -69.41
C LEU A 450 28.72 -209.16 -70.01
N GLY A 451 29.92 -209.20 -69.41
CA GLY A 451 31.02 -210.08 -69.83
C GLY A 451 31.05 -211.47 -69.17
N GLN A 452 30.16 -211.75 -68.21
CA GLN A 452 30.13 -213.02 -67.45
C GLN A 452 28.92 -213.93 -67.70
N GLU A 453 27.91 -213.51 -68.48
CA GLU A 453 26.73 -214.36 -68.79
C GLU A 453 26.62 -214.87 -70.24
N PHE A 454 27.57 -214.58 -71.14
CA PHE A 454 27.67 -215.27 -72.45
C PHE A 454 29.02 -215.97 -72.65
N ARG A 455 29.47 -216.67 -71.61
CA ARG A 455 30.44 -217.78 -71.73
C ARG A 455 29.91 -219.07 -71.08
N ALA A 456 28.61 -219.28 -71.24
CA ALA A 456 27.95 -220.58 -71.26
C ALA A 456 27.09 -220.60 -72.54
N GLU A 457 27.66 -221.22 -73.56
CA GLU A 457 27.25 -221.35 -74.97
C GLU A 457 27.22 -220.05 -75.82
N GLY A 458 28.31 -219.83 -76.58
CA GLY A 458 28.33 -218.98 -77.78
C GLY A 458 29.12 -217.69 -77.66
#